data_AF-S9QN01-F1
#
_entry.id   AF-S9QN01-F1
#
_cell.length_a   1.000
_cell.length_b   1.000
_cell.length_c   1.000
_cell.angle_alpha   90.00
_cell.angle_beta   90.00
_cell.angle_gamma   90.00
#
_symmetry.space_group_name_H-M   'P 1'
#
loop_
_entity.id
_entity.type
_entity.pdbx_description
1 polymer ?
#
loop_
_entity_poly.entity_id
_entity_poly.type
_entity_poly.pdbx_seq_one_letter_code
_entity_poly.pdbx_strand_id
1 'polypeptide(L)'
;MRGIKAEGGWGVIFTEQCEIHPSSEITSVIELRLWEGREIPLLSRMAERMKSHGALAGIQLAYPGVNGPNLYTREVLLAVSAMPRRTFTCDPVQARALDRQDIRDLRRWFVMAARRAQTARFDLICLYGAHGFGIFQQFLSRATNQRRDEYGGSLENRSRFLREAVGERMAITLCLLLDESIGALGFSNAELRDFIALNRKLPDLWDLAQGTWEECSGPSRFQEDASQEALVRGIRGLTDRPFAWGASPLPMRWYARSAPAFSSSGAPVPRSPPPSCRRRSRKAPSRTSANASAATSASPAT
;
A
#
# COMPACT_ATOMS: atom_id res chain seq x y z
N MET A 1 0.45 16.33 4.57
CA MET A 1 1.20 15.37 5.41
C MET A 1 2.30 14.63 4.65
N ARG A 2 2.06 14.11 3.43
CA ARG A 2 3.06 13.32 2.66
C ARG A 2 4.40 14.03 2.37
N GLY A 3 4.39 15.34 2.09
CA GLY A 3 5.64 16.10 1.93
C GLY A 3 6.51 16.12 3.20
N ILE A 4 5.90 16.12 4.39
CA ILE A 4 6.63 16.05 5.67
C ILE A 4 7.26 14.65 5.87
N LYS A 5 6.61 13.59 5.37
CA LYS A 5 7.21 12.25 5.37
C LYS A 5 8.44 12.21 4.45
N ALA A 6 8.38 12.88 3.29
CA ALA A 6 9.54 12.99 2.41
C ALA A 6 10.70 13.73 3.10
N GLU A 7 10.42 14.87 3.73
CA GLU A 7 11.39 15.63 4.52
C GLU A 7 12.00 14.78 5.66
N GLY A 8 11.20 13.92 6.28
CA GLY A 8 11.65 12.95 7.29
C GLY A 8 12.51 11.79 6.77
N GLY A 9 12.82 11.73 5.47
CA GLY A 9 13.75 10.75 4.89
C GLY A 9 13.13 9.40 4.53
N TRP A 10 11.80 9.32 4.38
CA TRP A 10 11.15 8.08 3.91
C TRP A 10 11.53 7.81 2.44
N GLY A 11 12.03 6.61 2.13
CA GLY A 11 12.48 6.27 0.77
C GLY A 11 11.36 6.03 -0.25
N VAL A 12 10.22 5.53 0.21
CA VAL A 12 9.01 5.29 -0.60
C VAL A 12 7.79 5.73 0.19
N ILE A 13 6.87 6.44 -0.45
CA ILE A 13 5.65 6.96 0.19
C ILE A 13 4.46 6.62 -0.71
N PHE A 14 3.47 5.91 -0.16
CA PHE A 14 2.24 5.55 -0.88
C PHE A 14 1.07 6.48 -0.55
N THR A 15 0.09 6.51 -1.45
CA THR A 15 -1.25 6.97 -1.14
C THR A 15 -2.00 5.97 -0.26
N GLU A 16 -3.14 6.39 0.29
CA GLU A 16 -4.23 5.49 0.66
C GLU A 16 -4.80 4.78 -0.59
N GLN A 17 -5.75 3.87 -0.41
CA GLN A 17 -6.36 3.19 -1.54
C GLN A 17 -7.02 4.19 -2.52
N CYS A 18 -6.95 3.87 -3.79
CA CYS A 18 -7.44 4.71 -4.87
C CYS A 18 -8.35 3.90 -5.80
N GLU A 19 -9.64 4.23 -5.75
CA GLU A 19 -10.69 3.58 -6.54
C GLU A 19 -10.47 3.84 -8.03
N ILE A 20 -10.36 2.77 -8.83
CA ILE A 20 -10.01 2.89 -10.25
C ILE A 20 -11.20 3.11 -11.18
N HIS A 21 -12.42 2.81 -10.73
CA HIS A 21 -13.62 2.82 -11.58
C HIS A 21 -14.90 3.09 -10.76
N PRO A 22 -15.88 3.85 -11.28
CA PRO A 22 -17.12 4.14 -10.56
C PRO A 22 -18.02 2.93 -10.29
N SER A 23 -17.80 1.81 -11.00
CA SER A 23 -18.57 0.57 -10.77
C SER A 23 -18.17 -0.17 -9.49
N SER A 24 -17.15 0.30 -8.76
CA SER A 24 -16.75 -0.28 -7.48
C SER A 24 -16.11 0.79 -6.61
N GLU A 25 -16.90 1.28 -5.67
CA GLU A 25 -16.54 2.35 -4.73
C GLU A 25 -17.09 2.04 -3.33
N ILE A 26 -16.58 2.69 -2.28
CA ILE A 26 -16.88 2.38 -0.86
C ILE A 26 -17.52 3.53 -0.06
N THR A 27 -18.18 4.50 -0.69
CA THR A 27 -18.96 5.53 0.02
C THR A 27 -19.90 4.84 1.02
N SER A 28 -19.93 5.20 2.31
CA SER A 28 -19.60 6.46 2.99
C SER A 28 -18.13 6.74 3.38
N VAL A 29 -17.20 5.84 3.08
CA VAL A 29 -15.77 6.02 3.42
C VAL A 29 -15.11 6.94 2.38
N ILE A 30 -14.22 7.83 2.82
CA ILE A 30 -13.53 8.78 1.95
C ILE A 30 -12.10 8.31 1.70
N GLU A 31 -11.85 7.89 0.47
CA GLU A 31 -10.54 7.51 -0.05
C GLU A 31 -10.26 8.30 -1.34
N LEU A 32 -9.22 7.92 -2.09
CA LEU A 32 -8.92 8.54 -3.37
C LEU A 32 -9.68 7.91 -4.53
N ARG A 33 -9.81 8.66 -5.62
CA ARG A 33 -10.42 8.21 -6.89
C ARG A 33 -9.48 8.51 -8.05
N LEU A 34 -9.47 7.63 -9.05
CA LEU A 34 -8.74 7.81 -10.31
C LEU A 34 -9.58 7.32 -11.50
N TRP A 35 -10.84 7.73 -11.52
CA TRP A 35 -11.83 7.30 -12.51
C TRP A 35 -11.61 7.95 -13.87
N GLU A 36 -11.24 9.23 -13.88
CA GLU A 36 -11.18 10.07 -15.07
C GLU A 36 -9.90 10.93 -15.08
N GLY A 37 -9.78 11.84 -16.06
CA GLY A 37 -8.67 12.79 -16.12
C GLY A 37 -8.74 13.90 -15.08
N ARG A 38 -9.92 14.19 -14.53
CA ARG A 38 -10.14 15.33 -13.61
C ARG A 38 -9.47 15.14 -12.25
N GLU A 39 -9.20 13.90 -11.83
CA GLU A 39 -8.50 13.63 -10.56
C GLU A 39 -6.97 13.79 -10.67
N ILE A 40 -6.42 13.75 -11.89
CA ILE A 40 -4.96 13.77 -12.15
C ILE A 40 -4.27 15.01 -11.54
N PRO A 41 -4.78 16.26 -11.68
CA PRO A 41 -4.07 17.43 -11.15
C PRO A 41 -3.88 17.39 -9.63
N LEU A 42 -4.89 16.91 -8.89
CA LEU A 42 -4.81 16.79 -7.42
C LEU A 42 -3.81 15.72 -7.00
N LEU A 43 -3.85 14.56 -7.66
CA LEU A 43 -2.91 13.47 -7.39
C LEU A 43 -1.47 13.82 -7.80
N SER A 44 -1.29 14.56 -8.90
CA SER A 44 0.03 15.05 -9.33
C SER A 44 0.66 15.97 -8.30
N ARG A 45 -0.12 16.89 -7.71
CA ARG A 45 0.37 17.73 -6.61
C ARG A 45 0.82 16.90 -5.41
N MET A 46 0.15 15.77 -5.15
CA MET A 46 0.51 14.88 -4.06
C MET A 46 1.82 14.13 -4.36
N ALA A 47 1.96 13.56 -5.56
CA ALA A 47 3.17 12.88 -6.01
C ALA A 47 4.38 13.83 -6.00
N GLU A 48 4.23 15.06 -6.50
CA GLU A 48 5.29 16.08 -6.45
C GLU A 48 5.74 16.38 -5.01
N ARG A 49 4.80 16.46 -4.07
CA ARG A 49 5.15 16.69 -2.65
C ARG A 49 5.85 15.48 -2.03
N MET A 50 5.44 14.25 -2.36
CA MET A 50 6.17 13.04 -1.95
C MET A 50 7.62 13.08 -2.46
N LYS A 51 7.83 13.51 -3.71
CA LYS A 51 9.15 13.50 -4.37
C LYS A 51 10.07 14.67 -4.01
N SER A 52 9.56 15.67 -3.29
CA SER A 52 10.27 16.91 -2.97
C SER A 52 11.63 16.73 -2.25
N HIS A 53 11.84 15.59 -1.59
CA HIS A 53 13.06 15.27 -0.84
C HIS A 53 13.66 13.91 -1.24
N GLY A 54 13.44 13.48 -2.50
CA GLY A 54 14.08 12.29 -3.08
C GLY A 54 13.39 10.96 -2.81
N ALA A 55 12.22 10.96 -2.17
CA ALA A 55 11.39 9.75 -2.03
C ALA A 55 10.73 9.36 -3.35
N LEU A 56 10.42 8.07 -3.52
CA LEU A 56 9.56 7.58 -4.60
C LEU A 56 8.08 7.74 -4.22
N ALA A 57 7.26 8.16 -5.18
CA ALA A 57 5.81 8.29 -5.01
C ALA A 57 5.09 7.03 -5.50
N GLY A 58 4.33 6.38 -4.61
CA GLY A 58 3.49 5.25 -4.95
C GLY A 58 2.00 5.56 -4.85
N ILE A 59 1.19 4.91 -5.68
CA ILE A 59 -0.27 4.95 -5.60
C ILE A 59 -0.84 3.53 -5.44
N GLN A 60 -1.78 3.35 -4.52
CA GLN A 60 -2.44 2.06 -4.29
C GLN A 60 -3.75 2.00 -5.07
N LEU A 61 -3.82 1.18 -6.12
CA LEU A 61 -4.99 1.02 -6.95
C LEU A 61 -5.89 -0.09 -6.40
N ALA A 62 -7.17 0.25 -6.24
CA ALA A 62 -8.18 -0.61 -5.64
C ALA A 62 -9.41 -0.74 -6.55
N TYR A 63 -9.91 -1.97 -6.63
CA TYR A 63 -11.26 -2.26 -7.09
C TYR A 63 -11.93 -3.07 -5.97
N PRO A 64 -12.77 -2.44 -5.13
CA PRO A 64 -13.37 -3.08 -3.95
C PRO A 64 -14.12 -4.40 -4.22
N GLY A 65 -14.64 -4.63 -5.43
CA GLY A 65 -15.40 -5.83 -5.76
C GLY A 65 -16.59 -6.02 -4.80
N VAL A 66 -16.78 -7.21 -4.24
CA VAL A 66 -17.85 -7.52 -3.26
C VAL A 66 -17.85 -6.63 -2.01
N ASN A 67 -16.78 -5.87 -1.76
CA ASN A 67 -16.67 -4.94 -0.65
C ASN A 67 -17.15 -3.52 -0.99
N GLY A 68 -17.53 -3.18 -2.22
CA GLY A 68 -18.05 -1.84 -2.59
C GLY A 68 -19.58 -1.79 -2.61
N PRO A 69 -20.29 -0.87 -1.94
CA PRO A 69 -21.75 -0.86 -1.97
C PRO A 69 -22.30 -0.05 -3.14
N ASN A 70 -21.46 0.75 -3.81
CA ASN A 70 -21.86 1.68 -4.86
C ASN A 70 -23.00 2.63 -4.42
N LEU A 71 -23.03 3.06 -3.15
CA LEU A 71 -24.08 3.96 -2.64
C LEU A 71 -24.08 5.31 -3.35
N TYR A 72 -22.91 5.76 -3.81
CA TYR A 72 -22.78 7.02 -4.53
C TYR A 72 -23.11 6.88 -6.00
N THR A 73 -22.45 5.95 -6.69
CA THR A 73 -22.57 5.80 -8.16
C THR A 73 -23.82 5.06 -8.59
N ARG A 74 -24.37 4.22 -7.70
CA ARG A 74 -25.52 3.33 -7.95
C ARG A 74 -25.31 2.34 -9.08
N GLU A 75 -24.06 2.13 -9.47
CA GLU A 75 -23.67 1.13 -10.45
C GLU A 75 -23.91 -0.28 -9.91
N VAL A 76 -24.19 -1.22 -10.81
CA VAL A 76 -24.35 -2.63 -10.43
C VAL A 76 -23.04 -3.14 -9.84
N LEU A 77 -23.10 -3.63 -8.61
CA LEU A 77 -21.96 -4.20 -7.92
C LEU A 77 -21.45 -5.44 -8.65
N LEU A 78 -20.15 -5.48 -8.94
CA LEU A 78 -19.50 -6.62 -9.61
C LEU A 78 -18.55 -7.34 -8.65
N ALA A 79 -18.56 -8.67 -8.68
CA ALA A 79 -17.64 -9.51 -7.93
C ALA A 79 -17.29 -10.80 -8.69
N VAL A 80 -16.30 -11.53 -8.19
CA VAL A 80 -15.82 -12.77 -8.83
C VAL A 80 -16.91 -13.84 -8.92
N SER A 81 -17.79 -13.90 -7.93
CA SER A 81 -18.98 -14.75 -7.88
C SER A 81 -20.17 -13.97 -7.32
N ALA A 82 -21.40 -14.38 -7.64
CA ALA A 82 -22.60 -13.72 -7.15
C ALA A 82 -22.80 -14.03 -5.67
N MET A 83 -22.87 -12.98 -4.83
CA MET A 83 -23.05 -13.13 -3.38
C MET A 83 -23.47 -11.81 -2.73
N PRO A 84 -24.00 -11.83 -1.49
CA PRO A 84 -24.20 -10.63 -0.70
C PRO A 84 -22.92 -9.81 -0.52
N ARG A 85 -23.04 -8.48 -0.47
CA ARG A 85 -21.92 -7.59 -0.15
C ARG A 85 -21.28 -8.00 1.18
N ARG A 86 -19.95 -7.97 1.24
CA ARG A 86 -19.19 -8.27 2.47
C ARG A 86 -18.60 -6.98 3.04
N THR A 87 -19.25 -6.49 4.11
CA THR A 87 -19.02 -5.19 4.72
C THR A 87 -19.39 -5.24 6.19
N PHE A 88 -18.85 -4.30 6.97
CA PHE A 88 -19.22 -4.04 8.36
C PHE A 88 -20.70 -3.68 8.56
N THR A 89 -21.34 -3.06 7.57
CA THR A 89 -22.69 -2.48 7.70
C THR A 89 -23.83 -3.39 7.23
N CYS A 90 -23.51 -4.58 6.71
CA CYS A 90 -24.50 -5.53 6.20
C CYS A 90 -25.50 -4.91 5.20
N ASP A 91 -25.03 -4.08 4.27
CA ASP A 91 -25.91 -3.40 3.33
C ASP A 91 -26.73 -4.40 2.49
N PRO A 92 -28.02 -4.09 2.20
CA PRO A 92 -28.94 -5.02 1.56
C PRO A 92 -28.75 -5.08 0.03
N VAL A 93 -27.52 -5.27 -0.44
CA VAL A 93 -27.17 -5.37 -1.86
C VAL A 93 -26.35 -6.63 -2.14
N GLN A 94 -26.48 -7.15 -3.37
CA GLN A 94 -25.74 -8.32 -3.83
C GLN A 94 -24.92 -7.97 -5.06
N ALA A 95 -23.75 -8.61 -5.17
CA ALA A 95 -22.89 -8.49 -6.33
C ALA A 95 -23.35 -9.43 -7.44
N ARG A 96 -23.32 -8.94 -8.68
CA ARG A 96 -23.38 -9.76 -9.89
C ARG A 96 -22.02 -10.42 -10.14
N ALA A 97 -22.02 -11.67 -10.56
CA ALA A 97 -20.80 -12.35 -11.00
C ALA A 97 -20.26 -11.72 -12.29
N LEU A 98 -18.95 -11.48 -12.33
CA LEU A 98 -18.23 -11.06 -13.54
C LEU A 98 -18.36 -12.13 -14.64
N ASP A 99 -18.69 -11.73 -15.86
CA ASP A 99 -18.52 -12.58 -17.03
C ASP A 99 -17.11 -12.39 -17.66
N ARG A 100 -16.85 -13.07 -18.78
CA ARG A 100 -15.55 -12.97 -19.47
C ARG A 100 -15.30 -11.56 -20.04
N GLN A 101 -16.35 -10.87 -20.48
CA GLN A 101 -16.23 -9.49 -20.97
C GLN A 101 -15.94 -8.54 -19.80
N ASP A 102 -16.61 -8.70 -18.66
CA ASP A 102 -16.35 -7.91 -17.47
C ASP A 102 -14.91 -8.08 -16.97
N ILE A 103 -14.35 -9.30 -17.03
CA ILE A 103 -12.94 -9.54 -16.65
C ILE A 103 -11.98 -8.82 -17.61
N ARG A 104 -12.25 -8.84 -18.92
CA ARG A 104 -11.48 -8.08 -19.91
C ARG A 104 -11.57 -6.57 -19.67
N ASP A 105 -12.76 -6.09 -19.31
CA ASP A 105 -13.02 -4.69 -19.03
C ASP A 105 -12.33 -4.24 -17.73
N LEU A 106 -12.37 -5.07 -16.70
CA LEU A 106 -11.67 -4.84 -15.43
C LEU A 106 -10.15 -4.71 -15.65
N ARG A 107 -9.56 -5.60 -16.45
CA ARG A 107 -8.14 -5.48 -16.85
C ARG A 107 -7.88 -4.15 -17.58
N ARG A 108 -8.75 -3.77 -18.51
CA ARG A 108 -8.66 -2.47 -19.20
C ARG A 108 -8.73 -1.30 -18.22
N TRP A 109 -9.60 -1.36 -17.21
CA TRP A 109 -9.72 -0.33 -16.18
C TRP A 109 -8.45 -0.19 -15.34
N PHE A 110 -7.83 -1.30 -14.90
CA PHE A 110 -6.53 -1.26 -14.23
C PHE A 110 -5.44 -0.62 -15.10
N VAL A 111 -5.38 -0.98 -16.38
CA VAL A 111 -4.41 -0.38 -17.33
C VAL A 111 -4.65 1.12 -17.51
N MET A 112 -5.92 1.56 -17.60
CA MET A 112 -6.23 2.98 -17.71
C MET A 112 -5.87 3.75 -16.43
N ALA A 113 -6.18 3.21 -15.25
CA ALA A 113 -5.78 3.81 -13.98
C ALA A 113 -4.26 3.89 -13.84
N ALA A 114 -3.53 2.84 -14.24
CA ALA A 114 -2.06 2.85 -14.28
C ALA A 114 -1.50 3.94 -15.20
N ARG A 115 -2.08 4.13 -16.39
CA ARG A 115 -1.68 5.21 -17.30
C ARG A 115 -1.95 6.59 -16.69
N ARG A 116 -3.09 6.78 -16.02
CA ARG A 116 -3.40 8.04 -15.33
C ARG A 116 -2.47 8.29 -14.15
N ALA A 117 -2.10 7.24 -13.40
CA ALA A 117 -1.11 7.32 -12.33
C ALA A 117 0.27 7.74 -12.86
N GLN A 118 0.69 7.19 -14.02
CA GLN A 118 1.90 7.62 -14.71
C GLN A 118 1.82 9.10 -15.10
N THR A 119 0.70 9.55 -15.69
CA THR A 119 0.46 10.96 -16.01
C THR A 119 0.50 11.85 -14.76
N ALA A 120 0.00 11.35 -13.62
CA ALA A 120 0.07 11.99 -12.32
C ALA A 120 1.45 11.89 -11.64
N ARG A 121 2.48 11.43 -12.35
CA ARG A 121 3.89 11.42 -11.92
C ARG A 121 4.22 10.50 -10.75
N PHE A 122 3.40 9.47 -10.51
CA PHE A 122 3.77 8.37 -9.60
C PHE A 122 4.88 7.52 -10.22
N ASP A 123 5.71 6.94 -9.36
CA ASP A 123 6.82 6.05 -9.73
C ASP A 123 6.43 4.57 -9.58
N LEU A 124 5.52 4.27 -8.64
CA LEU A 124 5.12 2.92 -8.24
C LEU A 124 3.60 2.75 -8.27
N ILE A 125 3.14 1.57 -8.68
CA ILE A 125 1.75 1.15 -8.57
C ILE A 125 1.66 -0.01 -7.58
N CYS A 126 0.82 0.13 -6.56
CA CYS A 126 0.46 -0.95 -5.65
C CYS A 126 -0.90 -1.52 -6.04
N LEU A 127 -0.96 -2.81 -6.36
CA LEU A 127 -2.20 -3.54 -6.59
C LEU A 127 -2.72 -4.07 -5.26
N TYR A 128 -3.92 -3.62 -4.84
CA TYR A 128 -4.43 -3.87 -3.51
C TYR A 128 -5.29 -5.14 -3.41
N GLY A 129 -4.80 -6.13 -2.67
CA GLY A 129 -5.47 -7.40 -2.37
C GLY A 129 -5.17 -7.91 -0.96
N ALA A 130 -5.09 -7.01 0.01
CA ALA A 130 -4.91 -7.36 1.43
C ALA A 130 -6.18 -7.11 2.25
N HIS A 131 -6.15 -7.41 3.55
CA HIS A 131 -7.24 -7.13 4.50
C HIS A 131 -8.60 -7.77 4.15
N GLY A 132 -8.60 -8.88 3.39
CA GLY A 132 -9.84 -9.49 2.91
C GLY A 132 -10.59 -8.60 1.91
N PHE A 133 -9.91 -7.60 1.36
CA PHE A 133 -10.48 -6.52 0.57
C PHE A 133 -9.96 -6.54 -0.86
N GLY A 134 -10.83 -6.14 -1.78
CA GLY A 134 -10.46 -5.87 -3.16
C GLY A 134 -10.47 -7.10 -4.05
N ILE A 135 -10.53 -6.85 -5.36
CA ILE A 135 -10.82 -7.88 -6.35
C ILE A 135 -9.71 -8.93 -6.48
N PHE A 136 -8.45 -8.56 -6.22
CA PHE A 136 -7.33 -9.51 -6.29
C PHE A 136 -7.45 -10.60 -5.23
N GLN A 137 -7.74 -10.21 -3.98
CA GLN A 137 -8.01 -11.19 -2.93
C GLN A 137 -9.25 -12.02 -3.25
N GLN A 138 -10.29 -11.40 -3.81
CA GLN A 138 -11.51 -12.10 -4.17
C GLN A 138 -11.33 -13.15 -5.26
N PHE A 139 -10.38 -12.97 -6.18
CA PHE A 139 -10.01 -14.00 -7.14
C PHE A 139 -9.22 -15.13 -6.49
N LEU A 140 -8.37 -14.82 -5.51
CA LEU A 140 -7.54 -15.80 -4.82
C LEU A 140 -8.33 -16.65 -3.81
N SER A 141 -9.23 -16.08 -3.02
CA SER A 141 -9.92 -16.84 -1.98
C SER A 141 -10.95 -17.82 -2.55
N ARG A 142 -10.97 -19.05 -2.05
CA ARG A 142 -11.99 -20.06 -2.42
C ARG A 142 -13.35 -19.73 -1.78
N ALA A 143 -13.39 -18.87 -0.76
CA ALA A 143 -14.63 -18.41 -0.16
C ALA A 143 -15.40 -17.45 -1.08
N THR A 144 -14.69 -16.59 -1.81
CA THR A 144 -15.26 -15.57 -2.70
C THR A 144 -15.22 -15.97 -4.17
N ASN A 145 -14.28 -16.80 -4.59
CA ASN A 145 -14.20 -17.34 -5.95
C ASN A 145 -14.74 -18.78 -6.01
N GLN A 146 -16.00 -18.90 -6.41
CA GLN A 146 -16.69 -20.17 -6.63
C GLN A 146 -16.86 -20.49 -8.12
N ARG A 147 -16.05 -19.85 -8.98
CA ARG A 147 -16.12 -20.03 -10.43
C ARG A 147 -15.68 -21.44 -10.83
N ARG A 148 -16.24 -21.91 -11.94
CA ARG A 148 -15.92 -23.20 -12.57
C ARG A 148 -15.24 -23.07 -13.93
N ASP A 149 -14.87 -21.83 -14.30
CA ASP A 149 -14.15 -21.52 -15.52
C ASP A 149 -12.63 -21.39 -15.27
N GLU A 150 -11.89 -20.89 -16.24
CA GLU A 150 -10.42 -20.74 -16.18
C GLU A 150 -9.93 -19.73 -15.14
N TYR A 151 -10.82 -19.02 -14.45
CA TYR A 151 -10.50 -18.11 -13.36
C TYR A 151 -10.84 -18.68 -11.97
N GLY A 152 -11.32 -19.92 -11.88
CA GLY A 152 -11.68 -20.59 -10.63
C GLY A 152 -11.07 -21.98 -10.44
N GLY A 153 -11.29 -22.56 -9.27
CA GLY A 153 -10.79 -23.89 -8.91
C GLY A 153 -9.33 -23.89 -8.45
N SER A 154 -8.41 -24.35 -9.31
CA SER A 154 -6.99 -24.47 -8.96
C SER A 154 -6.36 -23.12 -8.59
N LEU A 155 -5.28 -23.15 -7.80
CA LEU A 155 -4.54 -21.93 -7.46
C LEU A 155 -4.00 -21.23 -8.71
N GLU A 156 -3.60 -22.00 -9.72
CA GLU A 156 -3.16 -21.46 -11.01
C GLU A 156 -4.26 -20.66 -11.71
N ASN A 157 -5.50 -21.17 -11.74
CA ASN A 157 -6.63 -20.46 -12.35
C ASN A 157 -7.04 -19.25 -11.52
N ARG A 158 -7.10 -19.38 -10.19
CA ARG A 158 -7.43 -18.26 -9.29
C ARG A 158 -6.40 -17.13 -9.35
N SER A 159 -5.13 -17.46 -9.62
CA SER A 159 -4.05 -16.48 -9.82
C SER A 159 -3.97 -15.89 -11.22
N ARG A 160 -4.76 -16.39 -12.18
CA ARG A 160 -4.73 -15.95 -13.59
C ARG A 160 -4.98 -14.47 -13.75
N PHE A 161 -6.03 -13.96 -13.10
CA PHE A 161 -6.39 -12.54 -13.20
C PHE A 161 -5.24 -11.62 -12.74
N LEU A 162 -4.53 -11.99 -11.67
CA LEU A 162 -3.41 -11.22 -11.14
C LEU A 162 -2.26 -11.17 -12.16
N ARG A 163 -1.91 -12.32 -12.77
CA ARG A 163 -0.91 -12.39 -13.84
C ARG A 163 -1.28 -11.56 -15.06
N GLU A 164 -2.55 -11.50 -15.40
CA GLU A 164 -3.05 -10.73 -16.54
C GLU A 164 -3.18 -9.22 -16.28
N ALA A 165 -3.23 -8.81 -15.00
CA ALA A 165 -3.33 -7.42 -14.58
C ALA A 165 -1.96 -6.74 -14.39
N VAL A 166 -0.93 -7.51 -14.06
CA VAL A 166 0.44 -7.00 -13.91
C VAL A 166 1.05 -6.71 -15.28
N GLY A 167 1.48 -5.47 -15.50
CA GLY A 167 2.16 -5.03 -16.72
C GLY A 167 3.61 -4.57 -16.46
N GLU A 168 4.35 -4.21 -17.52
CA GLU A 168 5.80 -3.97 -17.42
C GLU A 168 6.21 -2.49 -17.42
N ARG A 169 5.27 -1.54 -17.52
CA ARG A 169 5.58 -0.13 -17.78
C ARG A 169 5.98 0.69 -16.54
N MET A 170 5.62 0.24 -15.36
CA MET A 170 5.90 0.88 -14.08
C MET A 170 6.28 -0.21 -13.10
N ALA A 171 7.04 0.14 -12.06
CA ALA A 171 7.32 -0.81 -10.99
C ALA A 171 6.02 -1.14 -10.25
N ILE A 172 5.71 -2.43 -10.16
CA ILE A 172 4.46 -2.93 -9.57
C ILE A 172 4.74 -3.60 -8.23
N THR A 173 4.06 -3.12 -7.20
CA THR A 173 3.96 -3.80 -5.92
C THR A 173 2.63 -4.52 -5.83
N LEU A 174 2.60 -5.67 -5.18
CA LEU A 174 1.38 -6.43 -4.95
C LEU A 174 1.18 -6.53 -3.43
N CYS A 175 0.17 -5.82 -2.93
CA CYS A 175 -0.21 -5.84 -1.52
C CYS A 175 -1.16 -7.01 -1.28
N LEU A 176 -0.69 -8.06 -0.62
CA LEU A 176 -1.47 -9.28 -0.34
C LEU A 176 -1.63 -9.50 1.15
N LEU A 177 -2.75 -10.14 1.48
CA LEU A 177 -2.96 -10.63 2.83
C LEU A 177 -2.13 -11.88 3.13
N LEU A 178 -1.74 -11.99 4.41
CA LEU A 178 -0.90 -13.06 4.93
C LEU A 178 -1.68 -14.32 5.27
N ASP A 179 -2.91 -14.20 5.73
CA ASP A 179 -3.78 -15.31 6.11
C ASP A 179 -5.23 -14.86 6.07
N GLU A 180 -6.14 -15.73 5.63
CA GLU A 180 -7.59 -15.46 5.68
C GLU A 180 -8.30 -16.66 6.31
N SER A 181 -8.98 -16.42 7.42
CA SER A 181 -9.69 -17.45 8.17
C SER A 181 -11.20 -17.42 7.87
N ILE A 182 -11.61 -18.11 6.80
CA ILE A 182 -13.04 -18.32 6.44
C ILE A 182 -13.31 -19.82 6.29
N GLY A 183 -13.60 -20.49 7.41
CA GLY A 183 -13.78 -21.94 7.43
C GLY A 183 -12.63 -22.67 6.74
N ALA A 184 -12.93 -23.72 5.96
CA ALA A 184 -11.94 -24.45 5.16
C ALA A 184 -11.62 -23.79 3.79
N LEU A 185 -12.25 -22.66 3.47
CA LEU A 185 -12.21 -22.02 2.15
C LEU A 185 -11.37 -20.73 2.12
N GLY A 186 -10.93 -20.25 3.27
CA GLY A 186 -10.08 -19.07 3.36
C GLY A 186 -8.72 -19.26 2.68
N PHE A 187 -8.17 -18.17 2.16
CA PHE A 187 -6.82 -18.13 1.59
C PHE A 187 -5.76 -18.11 2.69
N SER A 188 -5.39 -19.30 3.17
CA SER A 188 -4.45 -19.46 4.30
C SER A 188 -3.02 -19.02 3.98
N ASN A 189 -2.19 -18.81 5.00
CA ASN A 189 -0.77 -18.51 4.86
C ASN A 189 0.00 -19.57 4.07
N ALA A 190 -0.36 -20.84 4.19
CA ALA A 190 0.23 -21.92 3.40
C ALA A 190 -0.08 -21.73 1.90
N GLU A 191 -1.32 -21.40 1.58
CA GLU A 191 -1.76 -21.16 0.20
C GLU A 191 -1.15 -19.89 -0.41
N LEU A 192 -0.93 -18.85 0.41
CA LEU A 192 -0.13 -17.67 0.03
C LEU A 192 1.30 -18.05 -0.34
N ARG A 193 1.95 -18.92 0.43
CA ARG A 193 3.33 -19.37 0.15
C ARG A 193 3.40 -20.10 -1.18
N ASP A 194 2.42 -20.98 -1.45
CA ASP A 194 2.30 -21.64 -2.76
C ASP A 194 2.07 -20.62 -3.88
N PHE A 195 1.26 -19.59 -3.64
CA PHE A 195 1.03 -18.51 -4.60
C PHE A 195 2.31 -17.73 -4.91
N ILE A 196 3.09 -17.37 -3.88
CA ILE A 196 4.36 -16.66 -4.05
C ILE A 196 5.35 -17.54 -4.81
N ALA A 197 5.46 -18.83 -4.45
CA ALA A 197 6.36 -19.76 -5.15
C ALA A 197 5.99 -19.91 -6.63
N LEU A 198 4.69 -20.07 -6.93
CA LEU A 198 4.15 -20.16 -8.29
C LEU A 198 4.39 -18.87 -9.09
N ASN A 199 4.27 -17.70 -8.45
CA ASN A 199 4.34 -16.39 -9.10
C ASN A 199 5.58 -15.59 -8.68
N ARG A 200 6.70 -16.26 -8.40
CA ARG A 200 7.89 -15.69 -7.74
C ARG A 200 8.47 -14.41 -8.37
N LYS A 201 8.23 -14.18 -9.67
CA LYS A 201 8.73 -13.03 -10.43
C LYS A 201 7.67 -11.99 -10.80
N LEU A 202 6.42 -12.21 -10.35
CA LEU A 202 5.25 -11.47 -10.81
C LEU A 202 5.32 -9.97 -10.44
N PRO A 203 5.33 -9.56 -9.16
CA PRO A 203 5.57 -8.16 -8.82
C PRO A 203 7.07 -7.84 -8.73
N ASP A 204 7.38 -6.55 -8.78
CA ASP A 204 8.72 -6.05 -8.44
C ASP A 204 8.95 -6.00 -6.93
N LEU A 205 7.89 -5.88 -6.14
CA LEU A 205 7.92 -5.92 -4.68
C LEU A 205 6.64 -6.57 -4.11
N TRP A 206 6.82 -7.48 -3.17
CA TRP A 206 5.72 -8.06 -2.39
C TRP A 206 5.44 -7.19 -1.17
N ASP A 207 4.23 -6.68 -1.03
CA ASP A 207 3.81 -5.93 0.15
C ASP A 207 2.86 -6.83 0.95
N LEU A 208 3.25 -7.23 2.16
CA LEU A 208 2.57 -8.26 2.92
C LEU A 208 1.93 -7.66 4.17
N ALA A 209 0.61 -7.82 4.26
CA ALA A 209 -0.21 -7.29 5.34
C ALA A 209 -1.13 -8.38 5.91
N GLN A 210 -1.78 -8.13 7.05
CA GLN A 210 -2.65 -9.13 7.69
C GLN A 210 -3.96 -9.38 6.93
N GLY A 211 -4.64 -10.46 7.35
CA GLY A 211 -5.93 -10.92 6.84
C GLY A 211 -7.06 -9.93 6.94
N THR A 212 -7.11 -9.17 8.02
CA THR A 212 -8.14 -8.16 8.28
C THR A 212 -7.50 -6.83 8.65
N TRP A 213 -8.25 -5.73 8.54
CA TRP A 213 -7.75 -4.42 8.94
C TRP A 213 -7.51 -4.35 10.45
N GLU A 214 -8.37 -4.99 11.24
CA GLU A 214 -8.33 -5.08 12.69
C GLU A 214 -7.07 -5.78 13.19
N GLU A 215 -6.64 -6.84 12.51
CA GLU A 215 -5.41 -7.55 12.80
C GLU A 215 -4.17 -6.80 12.29
N CYS A 216 -4.28 -6.14 11.14
CA CYS A 216 -3.16 -5.40 10.55
C CYS A 216 -2.81 -4.15 11.37
N SER A 217 -3.83 -3.40 11.78
CA SER A 217 -3.73 -2.21 12.63
C SER A 217 -4.05 -2.55 14.07
N GLY A 218 -3.44 -3.64 14.57
CA GLY A 218 -3.61 -4.12 15.93
C GLY A 218 -3.38 -3.02 16.97
N PRO A 219 -4.36 -2.73 17.85
CA PRO A 219 -4.14 -1.77 18.92
C PRO A 219 -3.04 -2.28 19.86
N SER A 220 -2.17 -1.38 20.34
CA SER A 220 -1.10 -1.72 21.30
C SER A 220 -1.60 -2.36 22.59
N ARG A 221 -2.91 -2.25 22.87
CA ARG A 221 -3.59 -2.96 23.96
C ARG A 221 -3.57 -4.49 23.79
N PHE A 222 -3.56 -4.98 22.56
CA PHE A 222 -3.77 -6.40 22.22
C PHE A 222 -2.64 -6.99 21.37
N GLN A 223 -1.87 -6.17 20.68
CA GLN A 223 -0.77 -6.62 19.85
C GLN A 223 0.53 -5.93 20.27
N GLU A 224 1.55 -6.75 20.47
CA GLU A 224 2.92 -6.30 20.60
C GLU A 224 3.50 -5.87 19.25
N ASP A 225 4.59 -5.12 19.30
CA ASP A 225 5.38 -4.79 18.13
C ASP A 225 5.76 -6.05 17.33
N ALA A 226 5.70 -5.95 16.00
CA ALA A 226 6.05 -7.03 15.08
C ALA A 226 5.21 -8.32 15.20
N SER A 227 3.94 -8.22 15.64
CA SER A 227 2.99 -9.33 15.74
C SER A 227 2.86 -10.23 14.50
N GLN A 228 3.21 -9.72 13.30
CA GLN A 228 3.11 -10.42 12.02
C GLN A 228 4.35 -11.27 11.67
N GLU A 229 5.42 -11.22 12.46
CA GLU A 229 6.71 -11.84 12.10
C GLU A 229 6.58 -13.34 11.81
N ALA A 230 5.78 -14.06 12.61
CA ALA A 230 5.58 -15.50 12.45
C ALA A 230 5.00 -15.87 11.07
N LEU A 231 4.10 -15.04 10.54
CA LEU A 231 3.45 -15.27 9.24
C LEU A 231 4.40 -14.97 8.06
N VAL A 232 5.31 -14.02 8.23
CA VAL A 232 6.23 -13.58 7.17
C VAL A 232 7.51 -14.42 7.14
N ARG A 233 7.89 -15.03 8.26
CA ARG A 233 9.12 -15.83 8.39
C ARG A 233 9.20 -16.90 7.31
N GLY A 234 10.35 -16.98 6.63
CA GLY A 234 10.62 -17.96 5.57
C GLY A 234 10.13 -17.57 4.17
N ILE A 235 9.32 -16.51 4.00
CA ILE A 235 8.86 -16.07 2.66
C ILE A 235 10.03 -15.68 1.75
N ARG A 236 11.15 -15.20 2.31
CA ARG A 236 12.38 -14.91 1.57
C ARG A 236 12.91 -16.09 0.76
N GLY A 237 12.68 -17.33 1.23
CA GLY A 237 13.11 -18.53 0.51
C GLY A 237 12.27 -18.84 -0.74
N LEU A 238 11.12 -18.18 -0.91
CA LEU A 238 10.15 -18.45 -1.98
C LEU A 238 10.29 -17.51 -3.18
N THR A 239 10.94 -16.36 -3.01
CA THR A 239 11.09 -15.33 -4.05
C THR A 239 12.38 -14.53 -3.89
N ASP A 240 12.99 -14.17 -5.03
CA ASP A 240 14.16 -13.29 -5.06
C ASP A 240 13.77 -11.81 -5.08
N ARG A 241 12.47 -11.51 -5.22
CA ARG A 241 11.95 -10.14 -5.21
C ARG A 241 11.96 -9.60 -3.78
N PRO A 242 12.21 -8.28 -3.59
CA PRO A 242 12.07 -7.66 -2.29
C PRO A 242 10.64 -7.82 -1.78
N PHE A 243 10.50 -7.90 -0.45
CA PHE A 243 9.21 -7.79 0.20
C PHE A 243 9.27 -6.79 1.37
N ALA A 244 8.12 -6.19 1.66
CA ALA A 244 7.91 -5.27 2.77
C ALA A 244 6.77 -5.80 3.66
N TRP A 245 6.86 -5.55 4.96
CA TRP A 245 5.85 -5.90 5.97
C TRP A 245 6.11 -5.11 7.25
N GLY A 246 5.05 -4.77 7.98
CA GLY A 246 5.12 -4.11 9.28
C GLY A 246 5.73 -2.69 9.28
N ALA A 247 5.55 -1.96 10.38
CA ALA A 247 6.02 -0.58 10.55
C ALA A 247 7.09 -0.39 11.66
N SER A 248 7.54 -1.47 12.32
CA SER A 248 8.44 -1.37 13.49
C SER A 248 9.94 -1.35 13.11
N PRO A 249 10.80 -0.58 13.81
CA PRO A 249 12.25 -0.55 13.59
C PRO A 249 13.00 -1.85 13.91
N LEU A 250 12.44 -2.71 14.78
CA LEU A 250 13.05 -3.97 15.21
C LEU A 250 13.07 -5.04 14.09
N PRO A 251 11.94 -5.30 13.40
CA PRO A 251 11.91 -6.06 12.14
C PRO A 251 12.91 -5.55 11.10
N MET A 252 13.07 -4.24 10.99
CA MET A 252 13.97 -3.60 10.02
C MET A 252 15.44 -3.98 10.26
N ARG A 253 15.88 -4.07 11.52
CA ARG A 253 17.25 -4.49 11.87
C ARG A 253 17.49 -5.98 11.67
N TRP A 254 16.52 -6.82 12.00
CA TRP A 254 16.61 -8.27 11.77
C TRP A 254 16.61 -8.58 10.25
N TYR A 255 15.74 -7.93 9.49
CA TYR A 255 15.68 -8.07 8.03
C TYR A 255 16.96 -7.57 7.35
N ALA A 256 17.47 -6.39 7.73
CA ALA A 256 18.71 -5.84 7.18
C ALA A 256 19.95 -6.70 7.51
N ARG A 257 19.97 -7.42 8.64
CA ARG A 257 21.06 -8.32 9.04
C ARG A 257 20.99 -9.70 8.36
N SER A 258 19.80 -10.11 7.96
CA SER A 258 19.54 -11.43 7.35
C SER A 258 19.63 -11.38 5.82
N ALA A 259 19.66 -10.19 5.22
CA ALA A 259 19.92 -9.99 3.80
C ALA A 259 21.44 -10.02 3.52
N PRO A 260 21.92 -10.68 2.44
CA PRO A 260 23.29 -10.45 2.00
C PRO A 260 23.44 -8.96 1.68
N ALA A 261 24.54 -8.38 2.16
CA ALA A 261 24.91 -7.00 1.86
C ALA A 261 24.83 -6.78 0.35
N PHE A 262 24.25 -5.65 -0.07
CA PHE A 262 24.41 -5.16 -1.43
C PHE A 262 25.90 -4.84 -1.62
N SER A 263 26.68 -5.84 -2.01
CA SER A 263 28.06 -5.72 -2.44
C SER A 263 28.01 -5.35 -3.92
N SER A 264 27.96 -4.06 -4.23
CA SER A 264 28.47 -3.63 -5.53
C SER A 264 29.98 -3.81 -5.48
N SER A 265 30.46 -4.89 -6.10
CA SER A 265 31.87 -5.08 -6.42
C SER A 265 32.31 -3.97 -7.37
N GLY A 266 32.83 -2.90 -6.77
CA GLY A 266 33.52 -1.79 -7.39
C GLY A 266 34.32 -1.14 -6.27
N ALA A 267 35.64 -1.30 -6.33
CA ALA A 267 36.56 -0.83 -5.30
C ALA A 267 36.22 0.62 -4.87
N PRO A 268 36.23 0.96 -3.57
CA PRO A 268 35.98 2.31 -3.13
C PRO A 268 37.08 3.24 -3.66
N VAL A 269 36.74 4.13 -4.59
CA VAL A 269 37.57 5.29 -4.89
C VAL A 269 37.54 6.18 -3.63
N PRO A 270 38.69 6.48 -2.99
CA PRO A 270 38.70 7.30 -1.79
C PRO A 270 38.24 8.72 -2.16
N ARG A 271 37.03 9.09 -1.72
CA ARG A 271 36.57 10.48 -1.78
C ARG A 271 37.23 11.23 -0.63
N SER A 272 38.09 12.20 -0.97
CA SER A 272 38.64 13.16 -0.02
C SER A 272 37.52 13.87 0.76
N PRO A 273 37.67 14.08 2.08
CA PRO A 273 36.67 14.80 2.85
C PRO A 273 36.56 16.26 2.38
N PRO A 274 35.35 16.86 2.39
CA PRO A 274 35.21 18.29 2.12
C PRO A 274 35.94 19.11 3.19
N PRO A 275 36.50 20.28 2.84
CA PRO A 275 37.28 21.07 3.77
C PRO A 275 36.45 21.45 5.00
N SER A 276 37.01 21.16 6.17
CA SER A 276 36.44 21.45 7.48
C SER A 276 35.98 22.91 7.57
N CYS A 277 34.69 23.11 7.80
CA CYS A 277 34.17 24.41 8.20
C CYS A 277 34.73 24.72 9.60
N ARG A 278 35.79 25.55 9.65
CA ARG A 278 36.42 25.99 10.90
C ARG A 278 35.36 26.67 11.76
N ARG A 279 34.98 26.03 12.87
CA ARG A 279 34.33 26.67 14.01
C ARG A 279 35.19 27.86 14.43
N ARG A 280 34.77 29.09 14.11
CA ARG A 280 35.28 30.28 14.79
C ARG A 280 34.71 30.27 16.21
N SER A 281 35.57 29.99 17.16
CA SER A 281 35.34 30.20 18.59
C SER A 281 35.04 31.68 18.84
N ARG A 282 33.79 32.02 19.19
CA ARG A 282 33.50 33.27 19.89
C ARG A 282 33.48 32.98 21.40
N LYS A 283 34.50 33.50 22.09
CA LYS A 283 34.57 33.60 23.55
C LYS A 283 33.34 34.36 24.07
N ALA A 284 32.67 33.78 25.07
CA ALA A 284 31.72 34.51 25.92
C ALA A 284 32.48 35.33 26.96
N PRO A 285 32.06 36.57 27.28
CA PRO A 285 32.44 37.23 28.52
C PRO A 285 31.43 36.95 29.63
N SER A 286 31.96 36.92 30.85
CA SER A 286 31.37 36.60 32.13
C SER A 286 30.32 37.60 32.65
N ARG A 287 29.45 37.08 33.53
CA ARG A 287 28.40 37.75 34.31
C ARG A 287 28.88 38.93 35.14
N THR A 288 28.03 39.94 35.31
CA THR A 288 27.76 40.62 36.61
C THR A 288 26.34 41.19 36.65
N SER A 289 25.78 41.16 37.86
CA SER A 289 24.44 41.49 38.36
C SER A 289 24.03 42.97 38.28
N ALA A 290 22.72 43.25 38.21
CA ALA A 290 22.04 44.22 39.09
C ALA A 290 20.50 44.15 38.94
N ASN A 291 19.83 44.36 40.07
CA ASN A 291 18.39 44.41 40.32
C ASN A 291 17.68 45.63 39.71
N ALA A 292 16.34 45.55 39.65
CA ALA A 292 15.33 46.60 39.95
C ALA A 292 14.13 46.45 38.98
N SER A 293 13.02 45.81 39.38
CA SER A 293 11.86 46.36 40.10
C SER A 293 10.87 47.16 39.23
N ALA A 294 9.65 46.60 39.16
CA ALA A 294 8.33 47.25 39.21
C ALA A 294 7.94 48.33 38.18
N ALA A 295 6.81 48.11 37.48
CA ALA A 295 5.53 48.80 37.74
C ALA A 295 4.61 48.85 36.48
N THR A 296 3.47 48.16 36.60
CA THR A 296 2.09 48.57 36.27
C THR A 296 1.83 49.85 35.46
N SER A 297 1.01 49.74 34.39
CA SER A 297 -0.28 50.43 34.13
C SER A 297 -0.60 50.33 32.62
N ALA A 298 -1.67 49.62 32.23
CA ALA A 298 -3.05 50.10 32.05
C ALA A 298 -3.26 51.02 30.82
N SER A 299 -4.11 50.53 29.91
CA SER A 299 -4.82 51.11 28.75
C SER A 299 -5.46 52.50 29.01
N PRO A 300 -6.17 53.21 28.07
CA PRO A 300 -6.74 52.74 26.78
C PRO A 300 -6.80 53.73 25.59
N ALA A 301 -7.33 53.20 24.48
CA ALA A 301 -8.20 53.81 23.45
C ALA A 301 -7.77 55.09 22.70
N THR A 302 -7.61 54.93 21.38
CA THR A 302 -8.48 55.50 20.34
C THR A 302 -8.43 54.64 19.08
#